data_AF-A0A7R9TBD7-F1
#
_entry.id   AF-A0A7R9TBD7-F1
#
_cell.length_a   1.000
_cell.length_b   1.000
_cell.length_c   1.000
_cell.angle_alpha   90.00
_cell.angle_beta   90.00
_cell.angle_gamma   90.00
#
_symmetry.space_group_name_H-M   'P 1'
#
loop_
_entity.id
_entity.type
_entity.pdbx_description
1 polymer ?
#
loop_
_entity_poly.entity_id
_entity_poly.type
_entity_poly.pdbx_seq_one_letter_code
_entity_poly.pdbx_strand_id
1 'polypeptide(L)'
;RGARALSSRGGVGATTTTMAHLPAPHFQSISAEQKTMCDGAHARLRTYRRMLRGGELANDLRGRFWDVVVLTAANARQAAVYDAQLDRLHARGQLPGDRATYLVVADPPGARVGSGGATLHVMLKLQASTDDAWT
;
A
#
# COMPACT_ATOMS: atom_id res chain seq x y z
N ARG A 1 -6.25 -74.88 -56.00
CA ARG A 1 -7.23 -74.15 -56.84
C ARG A 1 -7.51 -72.81 -56.19
N GLY A 2 -7.36 -71.70 -56.93
CA GLY A 2 -7.76 -70.32 -56.57
C GLY A 2 -6.81 -69.60 -55.60
N ALA A 3 -5.96 -68.61 -55.91
CA ALA A 3 -6.03 -67.37 -56.71
C ALA A 3 -6.40 -66.11 -55.90
N ARG A 4 -5.71 -65.01 -56.24
CA ARG A 4 -5.76 -63.59 -55.78
C ARG A 4 -4.98 -63.25 -54.50
N ALA A 5 -3.91 -62.45 -54.46
CA ALA A 5 -3.36 -61.32 -55.24
C ALA A 5 -3.86 -59.90 -54.84
N LEU A 6 -2.86 -59.02 -54.65
CA LEU A 6 -2.81 -57.54 -54.56
C LEU A 6 -3.12 -56.87 -53.19
N SER A 7 -2.14 -56.22 -52.53
CA SER A 7 -1.50 -54.89 -52.80
C SER A 7 -2.39 -53.76 -52.22
N SER A 8 -1.93 -52.72 -51.51
CA SER A 8 -0.64 -52.21 -51.05
C SER A 8 -0.91 -50.99 -50.14
N ARG A 9 0.19 -50.46 -49.58
CA ARG A 9 0.45 -49.06 -49.17
C ARG A 9 0.29 -48.74 -47.68
N GLY A 10 1.45 -48.40 -47.12
CA GLY A 10 1.64 -47.91 -45.78
C GLY A 10 0.93 -46.59 -45.54
N GLY A 11 0.38 -46.49 -44.33
CA GLY A 11 -0.04 -45.25 -43.71
C GLY A 11 0.93 -44.94 -42.59
N VAL A 12 1.50 -43.74 -42.65
CA VAL A 12 2.42 -43.13 -41.69
C VAL A 12 1.80 -43.18 -40.29
N GLY A 13 2.40 -43.92 -39.37
CA GLY A 13 2.02 -43.90 -37.97
C GLY A 13 2.42 -42.57 -37.35
N ALA A 14 1.48 -41.63 -37.26
CA ALA A 14 1.66 -40.41 -36.51
C ALA A 14 1.87 -40.76 -35.03
N THR A 15 3.07 -40.52 -34.52
CA THR A 15 3.37 -40.57 -33.09
C THR A 15 2.60 -39.45 -32.40
N THR A 16 1.43 -39.76 -31.85
CA THR A 16 0.72 -38.88 -30.92
C THR A 16 1.55 -38.79 -29.64
N THR A 17 2.33 -37.72 -29.52
CA THR A 17 2.94 -37.31 -28.25
C THR A 17 1.82 -37.05 -27.25
N THR A 18 1.64 -37.96 -26.29
CA THR A 18 0.85 -37.72 -25.08
C THR A 18 1.46 -36.54 -24.34
N MET A 19 0.85 -35.36 -24.47
CA MET A 19 1.12 -34.22 -23.59
C MET A 19 0.80 -34.66 -22.17
N ALA A 20 1.81 -34.70 -21.30
CA ALA A 20 1.60 -34.89 -19.88
C ALA A 20 0.62 -33.80 -19.40
N HIS A 21 -0.55 -34.22 -18.91
CA HIS A 21 -1.51 -33.33 -18.26
C HIS A 21 -0.85 -32.80 -16.98
N LEU A 22 -0.25 -31.62 -17.05
CA LEU A 22 0.14 -30.88 -15.86
C LEU A 22 -1.16 -30.65 -15.06
N PRO A 23 -1.22 -31.00 -13.77
CA PRO A 23 -2.38 -30.67 -12.96
C PRO A 23 -2.60 -29.17 -13.04
N ALA A 24 -3.85 -28.76 -13.27
CA ALA A 24 -4.21 -27.35 -13.19
C ALA A 24 -3.62 -26.75 -11.90
N PRO A 25 -3.05 -25.53 -11.94
CA PRO A 25 -2.43 -24.95 -10.76
C PRO A 25 -3.45 -25.00 -9.63
N HIS A 26 -3.11 -25.71 -8.56
CA HIS A 26 -3.89 -25.74 -7.34
C HIS A 26 -3.96 -24.30 -6.83
N PHE A 27 -5.05 -23.59 -7.15
CA PHE A 27 -5.39 -22.34 -6.49
C PHE A 27 -5.84 -22.70 -5.07
N GLN A 28 -4.86 -22.90 -4.17
CA GLN A 28 -5.14 -23.07 -2.76
C GLN A 28 -5.69 -21.74 -2.25
N SER A 29 -6.92 -21.77 -1.74
CA SER A 29 -7.63 -20.57 -1.31
C SER A 29 -6.81 -19.82 -0.26
N ILE A 30 -6.55 -18.54 -0.55
CA ILE A 30 -5.90 -17.53 0.29
C ILE A 30 -6.73 -17.24 1.58
N SER A 31 -7.55 -18.16 2.08
CA SER A 31 -8.63 -17.86 3.04
C SER A 31 -8.12 -17.53 4.44
N ALA A 32 -7.12 -18.24 4.95
CA ALA A 32 -6.56 -17.99 6.28
C ALA A 32 -5.74 -16.68 6.32
N GLU A 33 -4.94 -16.44 5.28
CA GLU A 33 -4.17 -15.19 5.14
C GLU A 33 -5.08 -13.98 4.91
N GLN A 34 -6.09 -14.11 4.04
CA GLN A 34 -7.11 -13.08 3.83
C GLN A 34 -7.89 -12.80 5.11
N LYS A 35 -8.29 -13.83 5.85
CA LYS A 35 -8.97 -13.67 7.14
C LYS A 35 -8.07 -12.95 8.14
N THR A 36 -6.79 -13.32 8.24
CA THR A 36 -5.81 -12.65 9.12
C THR A 36 -5.62 -11.18 8.74
N MET A 37 -5.54 -10.88 7.44
CA MET A 37 -5.43 -9.52 6.94
C MET A 37 -6.68 -8.69 7.27
N CYS A 38 -7.87 -9.25 7.05
CA CYS A 38 -9.14 -8.63 7.38
C CYS A 38 -9.27 -8.39 8.88
N ASP A 39 -9.01 -9.38 9.72
CA ASP A 39 -9.08 -9.26 11.18
C ASP A 39 -8.11 -8.19 11.68
N GLY A 40 -6.88 -8.17 11.14
CA GLY A 40 -5.89 -7.13 11.42
C GLY A 40 -6.36 -5.73 10.98
N ALA A 41 -7.00 -5.61 9.82
CA ALA A 41 -7.57 -4.35 9.35
C ALA A 41 -8.71 -3.86 10.25
N HIS A 42 -9.60 -4.76 10.68
CA HIS A 42 -10.69 -4.44 11.62
C HIS A 42 -10.15 -3.99 12.99
N ALA A 43 -9.09 -4.64 13.49
CA ALA A 43 -8.45 -4.24 14.74
C ALA A 43 -7.88 -2.82 14.64
N ARG A 44 -7.14 -2.50 13.56
CA ARG A 44 -6.61 -1.15 13.30
C ARG A 44 -7.72 -0.11 13.18
N LEU A 45 -8.80 -0.41 12.45
CA LEU A 45 -9.94 0.50 12.29
C LEU A 45 -10.65 0.77 13.62
N ARG A 46 -10.79 -0.25 14.49
CA ARG A 46 -11.38 -0.10 15.82
C ARG A 46 -10.55 0.84 16.69
N THR A 47 -9.22 0.66 16.69
CA THR A 47 -8.30 1.55 17.40
C THR A 47 -8.40 2.98 16.85
N TYR A 48 -8.37 3.15 15.53
CA TYR A 48 -8.50 4.46 14.89
C TYR A 48 -9.80 5.18 15.29
N ARG A 49 -10.94 4.48 15.29
CA ARG A 49 -12.23 5.06 15.72
C ARG A 49 -12.23 5.55 17.17
N ARG A 50 -11.51 4.87 18.07
CA ARG A 50 -11.37 5.33 19.47
C ARG A 50 -10.57 6.64 19.57
N MET A 51 -9.74 6.95 18.58
CA MET A 51 -8.90 8.16 18.55
C MET A 51 -9.59 9.37 17.87
N LEU A 52 -10.66 9.13 17.11
CA LEU A 52 -11.43 10.21 16.48
C LEU A 52 -12.29 10.94 17.50
N ARG A 53 -12.77 12.14 17.11
CA ARG A 53 -13.64 12.96 17.97
C ARG A 53 -14.82 12.16 18.53
N GLY A 54 -14.99 12.20 19.85
CA GLY A 54 -16.01 11.43 20.58
C GLY A 54 -15.58 10.02 20.98
N GLY A 55 -14.41 9.55 20.52
CA GLY A 55 -13.78 8.33 20.97
C GLY A 55 -13.03 8.51 22.29
N GLU A 56 -12.86 7.41 23.01
CA GLU A 56 -12.22 7.34 24.34
C GLU A 56 -10.77 7.89 24.37
N LEU A 57 -10.04 7.79 23.26
CA LEU A 57 -8.64 8.21 23.13
C LEU A 57 -8.48 9.58 22.44
N ALA A 58 -9.59 10.30 22.14
CA ALA A 58 -9.54 11.52 21.35
C ALA A 58 -8.64 12.63 21.91
N ASN A 59 -8.46 12.66 23.25
CA ASN A 59 -7.77 13.75 23.95
C ASN A 59 -6.40 13.37 24.55
N ASP A 60 -5.94 12.11 24.41
CA ASP A 60 -4.63 11.68 24.95
C ASP A 60 -3.97 10.60 24.09
N LEU A 61 -3.31 11.06 23.02
CA LEU A 61 -2.57 10.21 22.08
C LEU A 61 -1.06 10.18 22.34
N ARG A 62 -0.58 10.92 23.35
CA ARG A 62 0.85 11.07 23.65
C ARG A 62 1.52 9.71 23.87
N GLY A 63 2.57 9.44 23.09
CA GLY A 63 3.34 8.19 23.17
C GLY A 63 2.60 6.92 22.74
N ARG A 64 1.38 7.04 22.19
CA ARG A 64 0.57 5.90 21.73
C ARG A 64 0.45 5.82 20.20
N PHE A 65 0.91 6.84 19.49
CA PHE A 65 0.64 7.02 18.07
C PHE A 65 1.79 7.70 17.33
N TRP A 66 1.51 8.28 16.15
CA TRP A 66 2.51 8.98 15.36
C TRP A 66 2.97 10.26 16.08
N ASP A 67 4.28 10.40 16.28
CA ASP A 67 4.88 11.66 16.74
C ASP A 67 4.72 12.75 15.68
N VAL A 68 4.77 12.37 14.41
CA VAL A 68 4.54 13.26 13.26
C VAL A 68 3.95 12.48 12.08
N VAL A 69 3.09 13.13 11.31
CA VAL A 69 2.57 12.66 10.02
C VAL A 69 2.91 13.70 8.97
N VAL A 70 3.68 13.32 7.95
CA VAL A 70 4.11 14.26 6.91
C VAL A 70 3.47 13.93 5.57
N LEU A 71 2.81 14.91 4.95
CA LEU A 71 2.32 14.83 3.59
C LEU A 71 3.31 15.53 2.65
N THR A 72 3.91 14.76 1.74
CA THR A 72 4.78 15.31 0.68
C THR A 72 3.92 15.82 -0.47
N ALA A 73 4.18 17.03 -0.94
CA ALA A 73 3.50 17.66 -2.06
C ALA A 73 4.50 17.99 -3.17
N ALA A 74 4.12 17.81 -4.43
CA ALA A 74 4.99 18.04 -5.59
C ALA A 74 5.39 19.51 -5.79
N ASN A 75 4.71 20.45 -5.13
CA ASN A 75 5.02 21.89 -5.16
C ASN A 75 4.25 22.64 -4.06
N ALA A 76 4.58 23.92 -3.90
CA ALA A 76 3.96 24.82 -2.92
C ALA A 76 2.44 25.00 -3.11
N ARG A 77 1.95 25.00 -4.35
CA ARG A 77 0.50 25.13 -4.60
C ARG A 77 -0.25 23.91 -4.07
N GLN A 78 0.26 22.71 -4.35
CA GLN A 78 -0.33 21.47 -3.82
C GLN A 78 -0.20 21.40 -2.30
N ALA A 79 0.92 21.85 -1.73
CA ALA A 79 1.10 21.91 -0.28
C ALA A 79 0.03 22.78 0.39
N ALA A 80 -0.24 23.98 -0.12
CA ALA A 80 -1.27 24.86 0.42
C ALA A 80 -2.68 24.24 0.37
N VAL A 81 -2.98 23.45 -0.68
CA VAL A 81 -4.25 22.70 -0.76
C VAL A 81 -4.31 21.62 0.32
N TYR A 82 -3.23 20.88 0.55
CA TYR A 82 -3.18 19.85 1.58
C TYR A 82 -3.31 20.43 2.98
N ASP A 83 -2.64 21.54 3.29
CA ASP A 83 -2.79 22.21 4.58
C ASP A 83 -4.24 22.62 4.84
N ALA A 84 -4.89 23.27 3.87
CA ALA A 84 -6.29 23.65 4.00
C ALA A 84 -7.23 22.43 4.15
N GLN A 85 -6.89 21.29 3.56
CA GLN A 85 -7.63 20.04 3.76
C GLN A 85 -7.42 19.47 5.16
N LEU A 86 -6.19 19.46 5.68
CA LEU A 86 -5.89 19.04 7.04
C LEU A 86 -6.66 19.88 8.06
N ASP A 87 -6.69 21.21 7.88
CA ASP A 87 -7.45 22.12 8.75
C ASP A 87 -8.94 21.76 8.79
N ARG A 88 -9.53 21.50 7.61
CA ARG A 88 -10.95 21.09 7.49
C ARG A 88 -11.21 19.73 8.14
N LEU A 89 -10.30 18.78 7.99
CA LEU A 89 -10.43 17.45 8.59
C LEU A 89 -10.33 17.50 10.13
N HIS A 90 -9.37 18.27 10.66
CA HIS A 90 -9.26 18.50 12.11
C HIS A 90 -10.46 19.26 12.68
N ALA A 91 -10.93 20.32 12.00
CA ALA A 91 -12.13 21.05 12.44
C ALA A 91 -13.37 20.14 12.54
N ARG A 92 -13.44 19.11 11.69
CA ARG A 92 -14.50 18.08 11.72
C ARG A 92 -14.20 16.92 12.68
N GLY A 93 -13.04 16.89 13.33
CA GLY A 93 -12.63 15.81 14.23
C GLY A 93 -12.36 14.48 13.52
N GLN A 94 -12.00 14.54 12.23
CA GLN A 94 -11.78 13.38 11.37
C GLN A 94 -10.32 12.90 11.35
N LEU A 95 -9.43 13.66 11.98
CA LEU A 95 -8.05 13.27 12.23
C LEU A 95 -7.83 13.19 13.74
N PRO A 96 -7.16 12.14 14.22
CA PRO A 96 -6.80 12.00 15.63
C PRO A 96 -5.66 12.96 16.00
N GLY A 97 -5.63 13.41 17.25
CA GLY A 97 -4.52 14.19 17.79
C GLY A 97 -4.50 15.65 17.36
N ASP A 98 -3.40 16.32 17.70
CA ASP A 98 -3.25 17.74 17.50
C ASP A 98 -2.91 18.07 16.04
N ARG A 99 -3.42 19.21 15.56
CA ARG A 99 -3.13 19.70 14.20
C ARG A 99 -1.63 19.83 13.92
N ALA A 100 -0.84 20.13 14.96
CA ALA A 100 0.61 20.28 14.89
C ALA A 100 1.35 18.97 14.58
N THR A 101 0.75 17.80 14.83
CA THR A 101 1.31 16.49 14.45
C THR A 101 1.36 16.30 12.94
N TYR A 102 0.54 17.03 12.18
CA TYR A 102 0.43 16.88 10.72
C TYR A 102 1.17 18.00 10.00
N LEU A 103 2.19 17.66 9.23
CA LEU A 103 3.00 18.61 8.50
C LEU A 103 2.84 18.40 6.99
N VAL A 104 2.94 19.48 6.22
CA VAL A 104 2.99 19.42 4.77
C VAL A 104 4.34 19.93 4.29
N VAL A 105 5.02 19.14 3.47
CA VAL A 105 6.34 19.47 2.92
C VAL A 105 6.26 19.46 1.40
N ALA A 106 6.50 20.61 0.79
CA ALA A 106 6.63 20.73 -0.65
C ALA A 106 8.02 20.27 -1.11
N ASP A 107 8.07 19.57 -2.24
CA ASP A 107 9.29 19.33 -2.99
C ASP A 107 9.94 20.68 -3.37
N PRO A 108 11.28 20.76 -3.35
CA PRO A 108 12.01 21.91 -3.88
C PRO A 108 11.62 22.20 -5.34
N PRO A 109 11.69 23.47 -5.78
CA PRO A 109 11.42 23.82 -7.17
C PRO A 109 12.41 23.12 -8.11
N GLY A 110 11.92 22.68 -9.27
CA GLY A 110 12.73 22.02 -10.29
C GLY A 110 12.13 20.71 -10.76
N ALA A 111 13.00 19.76 -11.11
CA ALA A 111 12.58 18.44 -11.54
C ALA A 111 11.86 17.67 -10.42
N ARG A 112 10.97 16.76 -10.80
CA ARG A 112 10.25 15.92 -9.84
C ARG A 112 11.24 15.07 -9.04
N VAL A 113 11.20 15.21 -7.72
CA VAL A 113 12.12 14.56 -6.78
C VAL A 113 11.88 13.04 -6.67
N GLY A 114 10.64 12.60 -6.89
CA GLY A 114 10.21 11.21 -6.68
C GLY A 114 9.99 10.89 -5.20
N SER A 115 9.37 9.74 -4.89
CA SER A 115 8.96 9.41 -3.52
C SER A 115 10.15 9.27 -2.55
N GLY A 116 11.23 8.60 -2.97
CA GLY A 116 12.41 8.43 -2.13
C GLY A 116 13.10 9.75 -1.79
N GLY A 117 13.29 10.62 -2.77
CA GLY A 117 13.89 11.93 -2.52
C GLY A 117 12.98 12.85 -1.69
N ALA A 118 11.66 12.77 -1.87
CA ALA A 118 10.71 13.51 -1.05
C ALA A 118 10.79 13.07 0.42
N THR A 119 10.91 11.75 0.68
CA THR A 119 11.13 11.22 2.03
C THR A 119 12.44 11.74 2.64
N LEU A 120 13.56 11.70 1.89
CA LEU A 120 14.84 12.22 2.38
C LEU A 120 14.78 13.72 2.68
N HIS A 121 14.09 14.49 1.82
CA HIS A 121 13.89 15.91 2.03
C HIS A 121 13.10 16.19 3.32
N VAL A 122 12.06 15.40 3.61
CA VAL A 122 11.32 15.46 4.88
C VAL A 122 12.24 15.19 6.06
N MET A 123 13.07 14.13 6.01
CA MET A 123 13.98 13.78 7.10
C MET A 123 14.96 14.92 7.41
N LEU A 124 15.55 15.53 6.37
CA LEU A 124 16.45 16.67 6.52
C LEU A 124 15.75 17.88 7.17
N LYS A 125 14.50 18.15 6.78
CA LYS A 125 13.71 19.22 7.40
C LYS A 125 13.39 18.96 8.86
N LEU A 126 13.00 17.74 9.21
CA LEU A 126 12.69 17.36 10.59
C LEU A 126 13.93 17.41 11.49
N GLN A 127 15.07 16.98 10.97
CA GLN A 127 16.36 17.10 11.65
C GLN A 127 16.71 18.56 11.92
N ALA A 128 16.55 19.43 10.92
CA ALA A 128 16.84 20.86 11.07
C ALA A 128 15.88 21.61 12.01
N SER A 129 14.65 21.10 12.20
CA SER A 129 13.65 21.70 13.10
C SER A 129 13.72 21.20 14.54
N THR A 130 14.48 20.14 14.81
CA THR A 130 14.65 19.61 16.16
C THR A 130 15.94 20.21 16.72
N ASP A 131 15.85 21.09 17.72
CA ASP A 131 17.02 21.57 18.47
C ASP A 131 17.75 20.35 19.04
N ASP A 132 18.93 20.01 18.50
CA ASP A 132 19.99 19.07 18.97
C ASP A 132 19.62 17.99 20.02
N ALA A 133 18.42 17.43 19.99
CA ALA A 133 17.93 16.48 21.01
C ALA A 133 18.50 15.06 20.82
N TRP A 134 19.39 14.89 19.84
CA TRP A 134 19.95 13.59 19.42
C TRP A 134 21.49 13.58 19.29
N THR A 135 22.18 14.62 19.77
CA THR A 135 23.65 14.65 19.96
C THR A 135 23.99 14.74 21.44
#